data_AF-B7PWP7-F1
#
_entry.id   AF-B7PWP7-F1
#
_cell.length_a   1.000
_cell.length_b   1.000
_cell.length_c   1.000
_cell.angle_alpha   90.00
_cell.angle_beta   90.00
_cell.angle_gamma   90.00
#
_symmetry.space_group_name_H-M   'P 1'
#
loop_
_entity.id
_entity.type
_entity.pdbx_description
1 polymer ?
#
loop_
_entity_poly.entity_id
_entity_poly.type
_entity_poly.pdbx_seq_one_letter_code
_entity_poly.pdbx_strand_id
1 'polypeptide(L)'
;MARRGLPNILITGTPGTGKSTLASVVARRSGLDWLNVGQVAKKNDLFDGYDKKYDCAVLDEEELVDELDDKLSQPSGGNLGDYHGCDFFPKRWFDVVFVLRTDNASLYDRLRARGYTGKKLEENVQCEIFQTILDEARESNGNAKVS
;
A
#
# COMPACT_ATOMS: atom_id res chain seq x y z
N MET A 1 10.56 22.75 -1.66
CA MET A 1 9.25 22.17 -1.33
C MET A 1 8.79 22.78 -0.02
N ALA A 2 7.55 23.31 0.03
CA ALA A 2 6.99 23.76 1.30
C ALA A 2 6.89 22.55 2.24
N ARG A 3 7.39 22.71 3.47
CA ARG A 3 7.46 21.63 4.45
C ARG A 3 6.06 21.44 5.05
N ARG A 4 5.47 20.25 4.92
CA ARG A 4 4.18 19.92 5.55
C ARG A 4 4.28 20.06 7.07
N GLY A 5 3.16 20.36 7.73
CA GLY A 5 3.09 20.45 9.19
C GLY A 5 3.42 19.13 9.89
N LEU A 6 2.84 18.03 9.39
CA LEU A 6 3.11 16.65 9.78
C LEU A 6 3.41 15.82 8.53
N PRO A 7 4.19 14.73 8.66
CA PRO A 7 4.53 13.90 7.52
C PRO A 7 3.33 13.09 7.04
N ASN A 8 3.30 12.82 5.74
CA ASN A 8 2.53 11.73 5.16
C ASN A 8 3.45 10.53 4.94
N ILE A 9 3.02 9.37 5.42
CA ILE A 9 3.79 8.12 5.38
C ILE A 9 3.01 7.09 4.59
N LEU A 10 3.68 6.37 3.69
CA LEU A 10 3.13 5.18 3.05
C LEU A 10 3.79 3.92 3.63
N ILE A 11 2.98 2.93 3.99
CA ILE A 11 3.42 1.57 4.30
C ILE A 11 2.95 0.68 3.16
N THR A 12 3.90 0.14 2.40
CA THR A 12 3.67 -0.78 1.28
C THR A 12 4.40 -2.11 1.46
N GLY A 13 4.28 -3.00 0.50
CA GLY A 13 4.85 -4.35 0.49
C GLY A 13 3.82 -5.40 0.11
N THR A 14 4.30 -6.62 -0.13
CA THR A 14 3.50 -7.76 -0.57
C THR A 14 2.33 -8.04 0.40
N PRO A 15 1.14 -8.46 -0.07
CA PRO A 15 0.07 -8.92 0.82
C PRO A 15 0.59 -9.97 1.82
N GLY A 16 0.29 -9.81 3.11
CA GLY A 16 0.73 -10.72 4.18
C GLY A 16 1.98 -10.29 4.97
N THR A 17 2.71 -9.27 4.53
CA THR A 17 3.92 -8.78 5.21
C THR A 17 3.66 -8.07 6.54
N GLY A 18 2.43 -7.55 6.74
CA GLY A 18 1.98 -6.99 8.02
C GLY A 18 1.63 -5.49 7.99
N LYS A 19 1.47 -4.90 6.81
CA LYS A 19 1.19 -3.46 6.61
C LYS A 19 0.08 -2.92 7.52
N SER A 20 -1.12 -3.49 7.46
CA SER A 20 -2.27 -3.03 8.25
C SER A 20 -2.05 -3.18 9.76
N THR A 21 -1.34 -4.23 10.19
CA THR A 21 -0.99 -4.42 11.60
C THR A 21 -0.03 -3.32 12.06
N LEU A 22 1.02 -3.04 11.28
CA LEU A 22 1.95 -1.97 11.60
C LEU A 22 1.26 -0.60 11.57
N ALA A 23 0.48 -0.33 10.53
CA ALA A 23 -0.22 0.93 10.33
C ALA A 23 -1.17 1.24 11.50
N SER A 24 -1.94 0.25 11.95
CA SER A 24 -2.80 0.39 13.13
C SER A 24 -2.02 0.77 14.40
N VAL A 25 -0.87 0.14 14.64
CA VAL A 25 -0.04 0.44 15.82
C VAL A 25 0.59 1.82 15.72
N VAL A 26 1.09 2.20 14.53
CA VAL A 26 1.70 3.51 14.29
C VAL A 26 0.65 4.60 14.49
N ALA A 27 -0.49 4.52 13.82
CA ALA A 27 -1.56 5.51 13.92
C ALA A 27 -2.01 5.73 15.38
N ARG A 28 -2.22 4.65 16.14
CA ARG A 28 -2.59 4.74 17.56
C ARG A 28 -1.51 5.42 18.42
N ARG A 29 -0.23 5.27 18.08
CA ARG A 29 0.89 5.81 18.87
C ARG A 29 1.28 7.22 18.45
N SER A 30 1.11 7.58 17.18
CA SER A 30 1.52 8.88 16.65
C SER A 30 0.37 9.88 16.51
N GLY A 31 -0.88 9.41 16.48
CA GLY A 31 -2.05 10.23 16.17
C GLY A 31 -2.19 10.54 14.67
N LEU A 32 -1.40 9.91 13.80
CA LEU A 32 -1.59 10.02 12.35
C LEU A 32 -2.91 9.39 11.92
N ASP A 33 -3.54 9.98 10.91
CA ASP A 33 -4.79 9.47 10.37
C ASP A 33 -4.53 8.27 9.45
N TRP A 34 -5.04 7.10 9.83
CA TRP A 34 -4.80 5.87 9.10
C TRP A 34 -5.79 5.70 7.95
N LEU A 35 -5.24 5.65 6.74
CA LEU A 35 -5.96 5.41 5.51
C LEU A 35 -5.62 4.01 4.97
N ASN A 36 -6.53 3.06 5.12
CA ASN A 36 -6.45 1.80 4.39
C ASN A 36 -7.03 1.99 2.98
N VAL A 37 -6.14 2.14 1.99
CA VAL A 37 -6.53 2.49 0.62
C VAL A 37 -7.45 1.43 0.01
N GLY A 38 -7.18 0.15 0.27
CA GLY A 38 -8.02 -0.94 -0.22
C GLY A 38 -9.44 -0.94 0.37
N GLN A 39 -9.64 -0.40 1.57
CA GLN A 39 -10.98 -0.21 2.14
C GLN A 39 -11.69 1.02 1.56
N VAL A 40 -10.95 2.10 1.29
CA VAL A 40 -11.51 3.29 0.63
C VAL A 40 -12.05 2.92 -0.76
N ALA A 41 -11.23 2.26 -1.58
CA ALA A 41 -11.65 1.79 -2.90
C ALA A 41 -12.92 0.92 -2.83
N LYS A 42 -12.95 -0.04 -1.90
CA LYS A 42 -14.14 -0.90 -1.69
C LYS A 42 -15.39 -0.15 -1.26
N LYS A 43 -15.23 0.86 -0.40
CA LYS A 43 -16.36 1.61 0.17
C LYS A 43 -16.98 2.56 -0.88
N ASN A 44 -16.13 3.12 -1.74
CA ASN A 44 -16.52 4.09 -2.76
C ASN A 44 -16.76 3.43 -4.13
N ASP A 45 -16.68 2.10 -4.23
CA ASP A 45 -16.89 1.31 -5.45
C ASP A 45 -15.97 1.71 -6.62
N LEU A 46 -14.72 2.04 -6.31
CA LEU A 46 -13.72 2.55 -7.26
C LEU A 46 -13.07 1.40 -8.04
N PHE A 47 -13.84 0.75 -8.92
CA PHE A 47 -13.39 -0.40 -9.68
C PHE A 47 -13.74 -0.31 -11.16
N ASP A 48 -12.74 -0.47 -12.03
CA ASP A 48 -12.94 -0.56 -13.47
C ASP A 48 -12.99 -2.04 -13.94
N GLY A 49 -14.10 -2.69 -13.62
CA GLY A 49 -14.39 -4.05 -14.09
C GLY A 49 -13.84 -5.17 -13.21
N TYR A 50 -13.75 -6.36 -13.79
CA TYR A 50 -13.48 -7.62 -13.06
C TYR A 50 -12.41 -8.46 -13.75
N ASP A 51 -11.35 -8.78 -13.01
CA ASP A 51 -10.32 -9.70 -13.44
C ASP A 51 -10.76 -11.15 -13.20
N LYS A 52 -11.14 -11.84 -14.28
CA LYS A 52 -11.54 -13.25 -14.25
C LYS A 52 -10.39 -14.22 -13.92
N LYS A 53 -9.14 -13.82 -14.12
CA LYS A 53 -7.95 -14.64 -13.84
C LYS A 53 -7.65 -14.66 -12.34
N TYR A 54 -7.86 -13.54 -11.65
CA TYR A 54 -7.58 -13.40 -10.22
C TYR A 54 -8.82 -13.38 -9.33
N ASP A 55 -10.00 -13.44 -9.93
CA ASP A 55 -11.30 -13.44 -9.27
C ASP A 55 -11.45 -12.23 -8.33
N CYS A 56 -11.15 -11.05 -8.87
CA CYS A 56 -11.22 -9.80 -8.14
C CYS A 56 -11.58 -8.61 -9.04
N ALA A 57 -12.18 -7.59 -8.44
CA ALA A 57 -12.39 -6.31 -9.11
C ALA A 57 -11.04 -5.64 -9.41
N VAL A 58 -10.93 -5.02 -10.59
CA VAL A 58 -9.77 -4.22 -10.98
C VAL A 58 -9.96 -2.83 -10.38
N LEU A 59 -8.95 -2.32 -9.69
CA LEU A 59 -9.00 -0.99 -9.06
C LEU A 59 -8.98 0.08 -10.16
N ASP A 60 -9.86 1.08 -10.07
CA ASP A 60 -9.71 2.31 -10.82
C ASP A 60 -8.69 3.22 -10.12
N GLU A 61 -7.46 3.25 -10.65
CA GLU A 61 -6.35 4.00 -10.06
C GLU A 61 -6.54 5.52 -10.21
N GLU A 62 -7.16 5.98 -11.30
CA GLU A 62 -7.37 7.41 -11.54
C GLU A 62 -8.42 7.97 -10.59
N GLU A 63 -9.58 7.30 -10.48
CA GLU A 63 -10.64 7.72 -9.54
C GLU A 63 -10.18 7.63 -8.09
N LEU A 64 -9.38 6.61 -7.73
CA LEU A 64 -8.79 6.52 -6.40
C LEU A 64 -7.82 7.67 -6.12
N VAL A 65 -7.04 8.09 -7.12
CA VAL A 65 -6.13 9.22 -6.96
C VAL A 65 -6.92 10.50 -6.69
N ASP A 66 -7.97 10.75 -7.48
CA ASP A 66 -8.82 11.93 -7.33
C ASP A 66 -9.52 11.97 -5.98
N GLU A 67 -10.08 10.84 -5.51
CA GLU A 67 -10.75 10.73 -4.22
C GLU A 67 -9.81 11.04 -3.03
N LEU A 68 -8.53 10.69 -3.16
CA LEU A 68 -7.54 10.86 -2.08
C LEU A 68 -6.77 12.18 -2.18
N ASP A 69 -6.80 12.88 -3.32
CA ASP A 69 -5.93 14.03 -3.55
C ASP A 69 -6.21 15.16 -2.58
N ASP A 70 -7.48 15.48 -2.34
CA ASP A 70 -7.89 16.54 -1.43
C ASP A 70 -7.32 16.34 -0.02
N LYS A 71 -7.26 15.09 0.45
CA LYS A 71 -6.75 14.75 1.78
C LYS A 71 -5.22 14.75 1.83
N LEU A 72 -4.58 14.07 0.87
CA LEU A 72 -3.13 13.86 0.86
C LEU A 72 -2.36 15.07 0.36
N SER A 73 -3.02 16.03 -0.27
CA SER A 73 -2.44 17.31 -0.72
C SER A 73 -2.42 18.39 0.34
N GLN A 74 -3.13 18.22 1.47
CA GLN A 74 -3.20 19.26 2.50
C GLN A 74 -1.81 19.63 3.06
N PRO A 75 -1.51 20.93 3.24
CA PRO A 75 -0.26 21.38 3.84
C PRO A 75 -0.07 20.90 5.29
N SER A 76 -1.16 20.58 6.00
CA SER A 76 -1.11 20.01 7.34
C SER A 76 -0.45 18.63 7.36
N GLY A 77 -0.62 17.83 6.29
CA GLY A 77 -0.21 16.43 6.23
C GLY A 77 -0.80 15.59 7.37
N GLY A 78 -0.05 14.62 7.88
CA GLY A 78 -0.45 13.81 9.03
C GLY A 78 -1.16 12.49 8.68
N ASN A 79 -0.96 11.99 7.47
CA ASN A 79 -1.64 10.80 6.97
C ASN A 79 -0.72 9.57 6.97
N LEU A 80 -1.31 8.41 7.20
CA LEU A 80 -0.65 7.11 7.11
C LEU A 80 -1.38 6.22 6.11
N GLY A 81 -0.85 6.08 4.90
CA GLY A 81 -1.38 5.20 3.87
C GLY A 81 -0.94 3.75 4.05
N ASP A 82 -1.86 2.80 3.82
CA ASP A 82 -1.60 1.36 3.75
C ASP A 82 -2.18 0.81 2.45
N TYR A 83 -1.29 0.40 1.53
CA TYR A 83 -1.64 -0.29 0.30
C TYR A 83 -0.52 -1.23 -0.14
N HIS A 84 -0.77 -2.10 -1.14
CA HIS A 84 0.25 -3.05 -1.62
C HIS A 84 0.98 -2.57 -2.88
N GLY A 85 0.37 -1.70 -3.68
CA GLY A 85 1.02 -0.96 -4.77
C GLY A 85 1.29 0.49 -4.38
N CYS A 86 2.12 1.18 -5.17
CA CYS A 86 2.54 2.56 -4.89
C CYS A 86 3.01 3.38 -6.09
N ASP A 87 3.08 2.81 -7.30
CA ASP A 87 3.55 3.48 -8.52
C ASP A 87 2.58 4.54 -9.06
N PHE A 88 1.27 4.31 -8.97
CA PHE A 88 0.25 5.24 -9.43
C PHE A 88 0.04 6.44 -8.50
N PHE A 89 0.56 6.41 -7.26
CA PHE A 89 0.41 7.54 -6.35
C PHE A 89 1.29 8.74 -6.75
N PRO A 90 0.75 9.98 -6.70
CA PRO A 90 1.58 11.17 -6.88
C PRO A 90 2.76 11.22 -5.90
N LYS A 91 3.99 11.32 -6.43
CA LYS A 91 5.25 11.37 -5.64
C LYS A 91 5.31 12.47 -4.56
N ARG A 92 4.44 13.47 -4.67
CA ARG A 92 4.29 14.58 -3.73
C ARG A 92 3.51 14.21 -2.48
N TRP A 93 2.70 13.15 -2.50
CA TRP A 93 1.83 12.78 -1.40
C TRP A 93 2.59 12.32 -0.18
N PHE A 94 3.65 11.52 -0.37
CA PHE A 94 4.38 10.88 0.72
C PHE A 94 5.78 11.47 0.90
N ASP A 95 6.09 11.76 2.16
CA ASP A 95 7.40 12.24 2.59
C ASP A 95 8.38 11.07 2.78
N VAL A 96 7.85 9.90 3.17
CA VAL A 96 8.60 8.64 3.32
C VAL A 96 7.71 7.44 2.98
N VAL A 97 8.33 6.42 2.39
CA VAL A 97 7.69 5.14 2.02
C VAL A 97 8.45 4.01 2.72
N PHE A 98 7.73 3.18 3.47
CA PHE A 98 8.27 1.96 4.09
C PHE A 98 7.78 0.74 3.33
N VAL A 99 8.71 -0.07 2.81
CA VAL A 99 8.38 -1.33 2.15
C VAL A 99 8.58 -2.48 3.12
N LEU A 100 7.50 -3.04 3.64
CA LEU A 100 7.58 -4.19 4.52
C LEU A 100 7.96 -5.44 3.75
N ARG A 101 9.03 -6.08 4.21
CA ARG A 101 9.52 -7.37 3.72
C ARG A 101 9.28 -8.46 4.75
N THR A 102 9.17 -9.70 4.31
CA THR A 102 8.98 -10.84 5.21
C THR A 102 9.66 -12.06 4.62
N ASP A 103 10.26 -12.89 5.49
CA ASP A 103 10.79 -14.18 5.08
C ASP A 103 9.74 -15.02 4.35
N ASN A 104 10.15 -15.70 3.27
CA ASN A 104 9.23 -16.40 2.37
C ASN A 104 8.43 -17.51 3.07
N ALA A 105 9.05 -18.26 3.98
CA ALA A 105 8.35 -19.33 4.70
C ALA A 105 7.28 -18.74 5.63
N SER A 106 7.65 -17.68 6.36
CA SER A 106 6.70 -16.95 7.20
C SER A 106 5.56 -16.33 6.41
N LEU A 107 5.85 -15.76 5.22
CA LEU A 107 4.84 -15.17 4.35
C LEU A 107 3.88 -16.24 3.81
N TYR A 108 4.41 -17.38 3.35
CA TYR A 108 3.64 -18.51 2.86
C TYR A 108 2.63 -18.98 3.92
N ASP A 109 3.09 -19.22 5.16
CA ASP A 109 2.22 -19.67 6.25
C ASP A 109 1.12 -18.66 6.58
N ARG A 110 1.46 -17.36 6.61
CA ARG A 110 0.50 -16.27 6.84
C ARG A 110 -0.57 -16.21 5.74
N LEU A 111 -0.18 -16.33 4.48
CA LEU A 111 -1.09 -16.29 3.34
C LEU A 111 -1.99 -17.53 3.32
N ARG A 112 -1.41 -18.71 3.55
CA ARG A 112 -2.18 -19.96 3.66
C ARG A 112 -3.19 -19.91 4.81
N ALA A 113 -2.81 -19.37 5.96
CA ALA A 113 -3.72 -19.18 7.10
C ALA A 113 -4.87 -18.20 6.80
N ARG A 114 -4.71 -17.30 5.82
CA ARG A 114 -5.77 -16.41 5.29
C ARG A 114 -6.66 -17.10 4.24
N GLY A 115 -6.45 -18.38 3.97
CA GLY A 115 -7.21 -19.15 2.99
C GLY A 115 -6.75 -18.97 1.54
N TYR A 116 -5.57 -18.37 1.30
CA TYR A 116 -5.03 -18.27 -0.06
C TYR A 116 -4.54 -19.64 -0.49
N THR A 117 -4.91 -20.04 -1.70
CA THR A 117 -4.59 -21.36 -2.27
C THR A 117 -4.19 -21.26 -3.73
N GLY A 118 -3.50 -22.28 -4.23
CA GLY A 118 -3.12 -22.43 -5.63
C GLY A 118 -2.32 -21.22 -6.15
N LYS A 119 -2.66 -20.80 -7.37
CA LYS A 119 -1.92 -19.77 -8.11
C LYS A 119 -1.79 -18.43 -7.36
N LYS A 120 -2.86 -17.99 -6.69
CA LYS A 120 -2.86 -16.73 -5.92
C LYS A 120 -1.83 -16.75 -4.79
N LEU A 121 -1.69 -17.90 -4.10
CA LEU A 121 -0.68 -18.06 -3.05
C LEU A 121 0.73 -18.01 -3.63
N GLU A 122 0.96 -18.78 -4.70
CA GLU A 122 2.26 -18.85 -5.38
C GLU A 122 2.70 -17.49 -5.92
N GLU A 123 1.81 -16.76 -6.58
CA GLU A 123 2.11 -15.43 -7.15
C GLU A 123 2.48 -14.40 -6.09
N ASN A 124 1.77 -14.38 -4.95
CA ASN A 124 2.11 -13.46 -3.86
C ASN A 124 3.47 -13.81 -3.22
N VAL A 125 3.79 -15.10 -3.08
CA VAL A 125 5.11 -15.50 -2.56
C VAL A 125 6.21 -15.19 -3.57
N GLN A 126 5.97 -15.40 -4.87
CA GLN A 126 6.89 -15.01 -5.94
C GLN A 126 7.12 -13.50 -5.99
N CYS A 127 6.08 -12.70 -5.81
CA CYS A 127 6.16 -11.24 -5.72
C CYS A 127 7.14 -10.79 -4.62
N GLU A 128 7.11 -11.43 -3.45
CA GLU A 128 8.07 -11.16 -2.37
C GLU A 128 9.50 -11.63 -2.69
N ILE A 129 9.65 -12.81 -3.30
CA ILE A 129 10.95 -13.36 -3.71
C ILE A 129 11.63 -12.42 -4.72
N PHE A 130 10.88 -11.98 -5.72
CA PHE A 130 11.36 -11.07 -6.75
C PHE A 130 11.41 -9.61 -6.32
N GLN A 131 10.96 -9.31 -5.09
CA GLN A 131 11.01 -7.97 -4.52
C GLN A 131 10.25 -6.93 -5.33
N THR A 132 9.21 -7.35 -6.06
CA THR A 132 8.51 -6.52 -7.05
C THR A 132 8.04 -5.19 -6.45
N ILE A 133 7.42 -5.22 -5.27
CA ILE A 133 6.92 -4.00 -4.61
C ILE A 133 8.05 -3.09 -4.11
N LEU A 134 9.22 -3.66 -3.76
CA LEU A 134 10.38 -2.86 -3.37
C LEU A 134 10.95 -2.11 -4.56
N ASP A 135 11.09 -2.79 -5.69
CA ASP A 135 11.61 -2.19 -6.93
C ASP A 135 10.65 -1.12 -7.45
N GLU A 136 9.34 -1.42 -7.47
CA GLU A 136 8.29 -0.46 -7.81
C GLU A 136 8.35 0.81 -6.92
N ALA A 137 8.49 0.65 -5.60
CA ALA A 137 8.60 1.78 -4.69
C ALA A 137 9.84 2.63 -4.96
N ARG A 138 10.98 2.01 -5.27
CA ARG A 138 12.24 2.70 -5.57
C ARG A 138 12.18 3.47 -6.88
N GLU A 139 11.61 2.89 -7.92
CA GLU A 139 11.44 3.53 -9.23
C GLU A 139 10.47 4.71 -9.14
N SER A 140 9.38 4.53 -8.41
CA SER A 140 8.31 5.52 -8.31
C SER A 140 8.65 6.66 -7.35
N ASN A 141 9.26 6.40 -6.20
CA ASN A 141 9.46 7.42 -5.16
C ASN A 141 10.92 7.88 -5.00
N GLY A 142 11.86 7.18 -5.64
CA GLY A 142 13.30 7.44 -5.53
C GLY A 142 13.90 6.85 -4.26
N ASN A 143 15.11 6.29 -4.36
CA ASN A 143 15.79 5.56 -3.28
C ASN A 143 15.91 6.33 -1.95
N ALA A 144 15.98 7.66 -1.98
CA ALA A 144 16.13 8.48 -0.78
C ALA A 144 14.87 8.53 0.11
N LYS A 145 13.69 8.21 -0.46
CA LYS A 145 12.40 8.20 0.27
C LYS A 145 11.98 6.81 0.73
N VAL A 146 12.63 5.76 0.23
CA VAL A 146 12.22 4.37 0.44
C VAL A 146 13.11 3.72 1.49
N SER A 147 12.48 3.16 2.53
CA SER A 147 13.13 2.41 3.59
C SER A 147 12.60 0.98 3.71
#